data_AF-A0A6J4HQA0-F1
#
_entry.id   AF-A0A6J4HQA0-F1
#
_cell.length_a   1.000
_cell.length_b   1.000
_cell.length_c   1.000
_cell.angle_alpha   90.00
_cell.angle_beta   90.00
_cell.angle_gamma   90.00
#
_symmetry.space_group_name_H-M   'P 1'
#
loop_
_entity.id
_entity.type
_entity.pdbx_description
1 polymer ?
#
loop_
_entity_poly.entity_id
_entity_poly.type
_entity_poly.pdbx_seq_one_letter_code
_entity_poly.pdbx_strand_id
1 'polypeptide(L)'
;MPRFYAVSYGPDGAIAGVARTRDDVPARIAKRTVMDLDEWPYPKTPIVPLAESVHERMSVEIFRGCTRGCRFCQAGMITRPVRERTITGIGSMVEQGLKATGYEEVGLLSLSSADHSEIGSVAK
;
A
#
# COMPACT_ATOMS: atom_id res chain seq x y z
N MET A 1 -13.49 15.83 -5.89
CA MET A 1 -13.61 16.72 -4.70
C MET A 1 -14.92 16.44 -3.98
N PRO A 2 -14.97 16.50 -2.63
CA PRO A 2 -16.19 16.24 -1.86
C PRO A 2 -17.39 17.13 -2.20
N ARG A 3 -17.17 18.42 -2.49
CA ARG A 3 -18.23 19.38 -2.88
C ARG A 3 -19.06 19.00 -4.11
N PHE A 4 -18.62 18.01 -4.88
CA PHE A 4 -19.37 17.50 -6.04
C PHE A 4 -20.46 16.48 -5.65
N TYR A 5 -20.62 16.22 -4.36
CA TYR A 5 -21.58 15.27 -3.82
C TYR A 5 -22.34 15.90 -2.65
N ALA A 6 -23.66 15.96 -2.77
CA ALA A 6 -24.56 16.40 -1.69
C ALA A 6 -25.01 15.19 -0.89
N VAL A 7 -24.97 15.30 0.44
CA VAL A 7 -25.41 14.26 1.38
C VAL A 7 -26.77 14.66 1.94
N SER A 8 -27.75 13.78 1.82
CA SER A 8 -29.04 13.92 2.53
C SER A 8 -29.03 13.07 3.78
N TYR A 9 -29.67 13.56 4.85
CA TYR A 9 -29.77 12.90 6.14
C TYR A 9 -31.23 12.60 6.48
N GLY A 10 -31.46 11.48 7.13
CA GLY A 10 -32.78 11.08 7.65
C GLY A 10 -33.14 11.81 8.95
N PRO A 11 -34.36 11.60 9.47
CA PRO A 11 -34.81 12.19 10.74
C PRO A 11 -33.98 11.78 11.96
N ASP A 12 -33.29 10.63 11.88
CA ASP A 12 -32.38 10.09 12.89
C ASP A 12 -30.93 10.58 12.73
N GLY A 13 -30.66 11.42 11.73
CA GLY A 13 -29.32 11.91 11.40
C GLY A 13 -28.45 10.90 10.65
N ALA A 14 -28.97 9.73 10.27
CA ALA A 14 -28.24 8.79 9.41
C ALA A 14 -28.16 9.31 7.97
N ILE A 15 -27.13 8.91 7.22
CA ILE A 15 -27.03 9.24 5.80
C ILE A 15 -28.16 8.54 5.04
N ALA A 16 -29.07 9.31 4.48
CA ALA A 16 -30.16 8.83 3.63
C ALA A 16 -29.69 8.65 2.18
N GLY A 17 -28.73 9.46 1.71
CA GLY A 17 -28.21 9.34 0.35
C GLY A 17 -27.05 10.27 0.06
N VAL A 18 -26.34 9.95 -1.03
CA VAL A 18 -25.28 10.78 -1.60
C VAL A 18 -25.55 10.92 -3.10
N ALA A 19 -25.77 12.14 -3.56
CA ALA A 19 -26.06 12.44 -4.96
C ALA A 19 -25.00 13.37 -5.55
N ARG A 20 -24.60 13.12 -6.80
CA ARG A 20 -23.72 14.05 -7.53
C ARG A 20 -24.43 15.39 -7.75
N THR A 21 -23.71 16.49 -7.62
CA THR A 21 -24.23 17.85 -7.91
C THR A 21 -23.94 18.32 -9.32
N ARG A 22 -23.19 17.52 -10.09
CA ARG A 22 -22.79 17.77 -11.48
C ARG A 22 -22.90 16.48 -12.29
N ASP A 23 -23.09 16.59 -13.59
CA ASP A 23 -23.23 15.44 -14.49
C ASP A 23 -21.90 14.94 -15.09
N ASP A 24 -20.83 15.72 -14.98
CA ASP A 24 -19.50 15.35 -15.48
C ASP A 24 -18.66 14.54 -14.48
N VAL A 25 -19.25 14.15 -13.34
CA VAL A 25 -18.61 13.32 -12.31
C VAL A 25 -19.38 12.01 -12.12
N PRO A 26 -18.72 10.91 -11.76
CA PRO A 26 -19.40 9.63 -11.59
C PRO A 26 -20.37 9.66 -10.41
N ALA A 27 -21.52 8.99 -10.56
CA ALA A 27 -22.51 8.88 -9.50
C ALA A 27 -22.01 8.09 -8.27
N ARG A 28 -21.11 7.13 -8.48
CA ARG A 28 -20.46 6.36 -7.42
C ARG A 28 -18.94 6.41 -7.59
N ILE A 29 -18.24 6.69 -6.51
CA ILE A 29 -16.78 6.70 -6.47
C ILE A 29 -16.30 5.28 -6.19
N ALA A 30 -15.53 4.70 -7.10
CA ALA A 30 -14.84 3.45 -6.85
C ALA A 30 -13.53 3.72 -6.09
N LYS A 31 -13.21 2.86 -5.12
CA LYS A 31 -11.89 2.85 -4.50
C LYS A 31 -10.85 2.53 -5.57
N ARG A 32 -9.85 3.40 -5.72
CA ARG A 32 -8.71 3.13 -6.59
C ARG A 32 -7.72 2.22 -5.87
N THR A 33 -7.52 1.02 -6.44
CA THR A 33 -6.59 0.02 -5.92
C THR A 33 -5.67 -0.41 -7.04
N VAL A 34 -4.36 -0.31 -6.83
CA VAL A 34 -3.37 -0.92 -7.73
C VAL A 34 -3.43 -2.42 -7.53
N MET A 35 -3.83 -3.17 -8.56
CA MET A 35 -4.06 -4.61 -8.42
C MET A 35 -2.78 -5.42 -8.57
N ASP A 36 -1.98 -5.10 -9.58
CA ASP A 36 -0.65 -5.66 -9.77
C ASP A 36 0.38 -4.69 -9.17
N LEU A 37 1.10 -5.13 -8.13
CA LEU A 37 2.13 -4.31 -7.51
C LEU A 37 3.42 -4.30 -8.33
N ASP A 38 3.72 -5.35 -9.10
CA ASP A 38 4.95 -5.47 -9.89
C ASP A 38 4.95 -4.53 -11.09
N GLU A 39 3.78 -4.24 -11.67
CA GLU A 39 3.64 -3.19 -12.69
C GLU A 39 3.88 -1.77 -12.12
N TRP A 40 3.78 -1.59 -10.81
CA TRP A 40 3.90 -0.28 -10.19
C TRP A 40 5.36 0.06 -9.84
N PRO A 41 5.88 1.21 -10.32
CA PRO A 41 7.28 1.56 -10.13
C PRO A 41 7.64 1.73 -8.66
N TYR A 42 8.74 1.09 -8.25
CA TYR A 42 9.38 1.29 -6.96
C TYR A 42 10.37 2.46 -7.03
N PRO A 43 10.54 3.27 -5.96
CA PRO A 43 11.56 4.33 -5.94
C PRO A 43 12.97 3.75 -6.17
N LYS A 44 13.58 4.09 -7.31
CA LYS A 44 14.89 3.56 -7.72
C LYS A 44 16.09 4.31 -7.11
N THR A 45 15.86 5.55 -6.67
CA THR A 45 16.89 6.45 -6.13
C THR A 45 16.32 7.21 -4.92
N PRO A 46 16.10 6.53 -3.78
CA PRO A 46 15.62 7.20 -2.57
C PRO A 46 16.71 8.13 -2.01
N ILE A 47 16.28 9.19 -1.32
CA ILE A 47 17.19 10.12 -0.64
C ILE A 47 17.83 9.39 0.55
N VAL A 48 19.17 9.38 0.60
CA VAL A 48 19.95 8.77 1.69
C VAL A 48 20.41 9.87 2.65
N PRO A 49 20.10 9.78 3.95
CA PRO A 49 20.62 10.71 4.95
C PRO A 49 22.15 10.67 5.05
N LEU A 50 22.77 11.81 5.33
CA LEU A 50 24.22 11.91 5.61
C LEU A 50 24.58 11.59 7.07
N ALA A 51 23.58 11.51 7.94
CA ALA A 51 23.73 11.17 9.35
C ALA A 51 23.06 9.81 9.60
N GLU A 52 23.61 9.08 10.57
CA GLU A 52 23.06 7.79 10.99
C GLU A 52 21.60 7.96 11.45
N SER A 53 20.74 7.06 10.99
CA SER A 53 19.31 7.07 11.32
C SER A 53 18.95 5.81 12.10
N VAL A 54 17.90 5.88 12.92
CA VAL A 54 17.42 4.73 13.72
C VAL A 54 17.11 3.49 12.85
N HIS A 55 16.80 3.70 11.57
CA HIS A 55 16.58 2.62 10.61
C HIS A 55 17.51 2.79 9.41
N GLU A 56 18.77 2.42 9.59
CA GLU A 56 19.79 2.45 8.54
C GLU A 56 19.70 1.22 7.61
N ARG A 57 18.56 1.11 6.92
CA ARG A 57 18.29 -0.03 6.02
C ARG A 57 17.39 0.34 4.86
N MET A 58 17.56 -0.39 3.76
CA MET A 58 16.67 -0.29 2.62
C MET A 58 15.33 -0.96 2.93
N SER A 59 14.25 -0.18 2.94
CA SER A 59 12.91 -0.71 3.11
C SER A 59 12.34 -1.20 1.78
N VAL A 60 11.83 -2.43 1.72
CA VAL A 60 11.23 -3.03 0.53
C VAL A 60 9.82 -3.55 0.84
N GLU A 61 8.79 -2.93 0.24
CA GLU A 61 7.42 -3.37 0.38
C GLU A 61 7.16 -4.66 -0.41
N ILE A 62 6.93 -5.78 0.28
CA ILE A 62 6.74 -7.10 -0.37
C ILE A 62 5.28 -7.42 -0.69
N PHE A 63 4.31 -6.86 0.03
CA PHE A 63 2.90 -6.98 -0.31
C PHE A 63 2.03 -5.91 0.40
N ARG A 64 0.84 -5.64 -0.14
CA ARG A 64 -0.17 -4.76 0.47
C ARG A 64 -1.43 -5.51 0.85
N GLY A 65 -2.00 -5.15 1.99
CA GLY A 65 -3.14 -5.86 2.59
C GLY A 65 -2.69 -6.72 3.76
N CYS A 66 -3.64 -7.44 4.36
CA CYS A 66 -3.40 -8.39 5.44
C CYS A 66 -4.46 -9.51 5.34
N THR A 67 -4.05 -10.76 5.49
CA THR A 67 -4.96 -11.94 5.46
C THR A 67 -5.78 -12.08 6.74
N ARG A 68 -5.32 -11.48 7.86
CA ARG A 68 -5.90 -11.66 9.20
C ARG A 68 -7.24 -10.98 9.41
N GLY A 69 -7.42 -9.78 8.86
CA GLY A 69 -8.70 -9.07 8.90
C GLY A 69 -9.19 -8.60 10.27
N CYS A 70 -8.28 -8.28 11.19
CA CYS A 70 -8.61 -7.74 12.51
C CYS A 70 -9.56 -6.54 12.42
N ARG A 71 -10.70 -6.59 13.13
CA ARG A 71 -11.76 -5.56 13.08
C ARG A 71 -11.30 -4.18 13.55
N PHE A 72 -10.27 -4.13 14.39
CA PHE A 72 -9.67 -2.90 14.90
C PHE A 72 -8.57 -2.35 13.98
N CYS A 73 -8.09 -3.12 13.00
CA CYS A 73 -6.98 -2.70 12.15
C CYS A 73 -7.50 -1.89 10.97
N GLN A 74 -7.53 -0.57 11.13
CA GLN A 74 -7.90 0.37 10.07
C GLN A 74 -7.03 0.16 8.82
N ALA A 75 -5.71 0.02 8.98
CA ALA A 75 -4.77 -0.19 7.89
C ALA A 75 -5.09 -1.47 7.10
N GLY A 76 -5.40 -2.56 7.80
CA GLY A 76 -5.83 -3.82 7.19
C GLY A 76 -7.11 -3.66 6.37
N MET A 77 -8.10 -2.92 6.87
CA MET A 77 -9.36 -2.70 6.14
C MET A 77 -9.18 -1.79 4.91
N ILE A 78 -8.43 -0.69 5.05
CA ILE A 78 -8.16 0.26 3.97
C ILE A 78 -7.37 -0.39 2.84
N THR A 79 -6.47 -1.32 3.13
CA THR A 79 -5.53 -1.87 2.13
C THR A 79 -6.01 -3.14 1.43
N ARG A 80 -7.21 -3.66 1.73
CA ARG A 80 -7.78 -4.83 1.02
C ARG A 80 -7.97 -4.59 -0.50
N PRO A 81 -7.84 -5.63 -1.35
CA PRO A 81 -7.45 -7.01 -1.02
C PRO A 81 -5.95 -7.19 -0.80
N VAL A 82 -5.54 -8.38 -0.35
CA VAL A 82 -4.12 -8.79 -0.29
C VAL A 82 -3.58 -8.90 -1.71
N ARG A 83 -2.42 -8.30 -1.97
CA ARG A 83 -1.71 -8.28 -3.24
C ARG A 83 -0.22 -8.37 -2.98
N GLU A 84 0.42 -9.39 -3.52
CA GLU A 84 1.84 -9.70 -3.34
C GLU A 84 2.67 -9.18 -4.52
N ARG A 85 3.96 -8.98 -4.27
CA ARG A 85 4.97 -8.84 -5.33
C ARG A 85 5.62 -10.19 -5.55
N THR A 86 6.00 -10.48 -6.78
CA THR A 86 6.75 -11.69 -7.08
C THR A 86 8.14 -11.66 -6.45
N ILE A 87 8.67 -12.83 -6.12
CA ILE A 87 10.06 -12.97 -5.66
C ILE A 87 11.09 -12.31 -6.60
N THR A 88 10.86 -12.36 -7.90
CA THR A 88 11.72 -11.74 -8.90
C THR A 88 11.64 -10.22 -8.85
N GLY A 89 10.43 -9.67 -8.70
CA GLY A 89 10.21 -8.24 -8.46
C GLY A 89 10.89 -7.77 -7.17
N ILE A 90 10.74 -8.52 -6.08
CA ILE A 90 11.39 -8.24 -4.79
C ILE A 90 12.92 -8.24 -4.93
N GLY A 91 13.50 -9.28 -5.53
CA GLY A 91 14.95 -9.38 -5.74
C GLY A 91 15.51 -8.21 -6.55
N SER A 92 14.81 -7.82 -7.63
CA SER A 92 15.22 -6.68 -8.45
C SER A 92 15.18 -5.35 -7.68
N MET A 93 14.18 -5.15 -6.81
CA MET A 93 14.10 -3.93 -5.99
C MET A 93 15.21 -3.88 -4.94
N VAL A 94 15.52 -5.02 -4.31
CA VAL A 94 16.62 -5.14 -3.35
C VAL A 94 17.95 -4.81 -4.01
N GLU A 95 18.27 -5.49 -5.12
CA GLU A 95 19.54 -5.30 -5.82
C GLU A 95 19.75 -3.85 -6.26
N GLN A 96 18.73 -3.24 -6.87
CA GLN A 96 18.80 -1.84 -7.33
C GLN A 96 18.87 -0.86 -6.15
N GLY A 97 18.08 -1.10 -5.10
CA GLY A 97 18.05 -0.26 -3.91
C GLY A 97 19.39 -0.22 -3.19
N LEU A 98 20.00 -1.38 -2.94
CA LEU A 98 21.32 -1.46 -2.28
C LEU A 98 22.40 -0.76 -3.11
N LYS A 99 22.44 -0.97 -4.43
CA LYS A 99 23.38 -0.27 -5.33
C LYS A 99 23.19 1.26 -5.32
N ALA A 100 21.95 1.74 -5.26
CA ALA A 100 21.65 3.15 -5.29
C ALA A 100 21.88 3.86 -3.95
N THR A 101 21.78 3.13 -2.84
CA THR A 101 21.80 3.71 -1.48
C THR A 101 23.08 3.47 -0.70
N GLY A 102 23.79 2.39 -1.00
CA GLY A 102 24.94 1.94 -0.22
C GLY A 102 24.58 1.30 1.12
N TYR A 103 23.30 1.05 1.42
CA TYR A 103 22.91 0.30 2.61
C TYR A 103 23.38 -1.16 2.53
N GLU A 104 23.61 -1.77 3.70
CA GLU A 104 23.99 -3.18 3.84
C GLU A 104 22.81 -4.04 4.35
N GLU A 105 21.77 -3.44 4.93
CA GLU A 105 20.59 -4.14 5.45
C GLU A 105 19.33 -3.85 4.61
N VAL A 106 18.45 -4.85 4.51
CA VAL A 106 17.11 -4.73 3.92
C VAL A 106 16.03 -5.06 4.96
N GLY A 107 15.03 -4.20 5.09
CA GLY A 107 13.81 -4.46 5.85
C GLY A 107 12.64 -4.82 4.93
N LEU A 108 12.08 -6.01 5.08
CA LEU A 108 10.86 -6.42 4.36
C LEU A 108 9.62 -5.82 5.02
N LEU A 109 8.91 -4.97 4.28
CA LEU A 109 7.75 -4.24 4.77
C LEU A 109 6.44 -4.82 4.23
N SER A 110 5.51 -5.08 5.15
CA SER A 110 4.10 -5.35 4.87
C SER A 110 3.30 -5.29 6.18
N LEU A 111 1.98 -5.51 6.14
CA LEU A 111 1.18 -5.64 7.36
C LEU A 111 1.27 -7.03 8.00
N SER A 112 1.81 -8.04 7.31
CA SER A 112 2.04 -9.38 7.88
C SER A 112 3.05 -10.19 7.05
N SER A 113 4.34 -9.87 7.13
CA SER A 113 5.36 -10.36 6.18
C SER A 113 5.44 -11.89 6.07
N ALA A 114 5.20 -12.60 7.18
CA ALA A 114 5.15 -14.05 7.22
C ALA A 114 3.99 -14.68 6.43
N ASP A 115 2.97 -13.91 6.07
CA ASP A 115 1.81 -14.38 5.30
C ASP A 115 2.03 -14.27 3.78
N HIS A 116 3.18 -13.75 3.31
CA HIS A 116 3.52 -13.74 1.89
C HIS A 116 3.73 -15.17 1.39
N SER A 117 3.10 -15.56 0.27
CA SER A 117 3.14 -16.94 -0.23
C SER A 117 4.56 -17.48 -0.46
N GLU A 118 5.46 -16.62 -0.94
CA GLU A 118 6.87 -16.94 -1.20
C GLU A 118 7.83 -16.63 -0.03
N ILE A 119 7.36 -16.32 1.20
CA ILE A 119 8.23 -15.80 2.28
C ILE A 119 9.42 -16.70 2.58
N GLY A 120 9.24 -18.02 2.54
CA GLY A 120 10.30 -18.98 2.81
C GLY A 120 11.42 -18.99 1.75
N SER A 121 11.15 -18.48 0.55
CA SER A 121 12.17 -18.28 -0.49
C SER A 121 12.76 -16.87 -0.43
N VAL A 122 11.97 -15.88 -0.03
CA VAL A 122 12.40 -14.48 0.12
C VAL A 122 13.34 -14.27 1.31
N ALA A 123 13.14 -15.02 2.41
CA ALA A 123 13.87 -14.84 3.68
C ALA A 123 15.02 -15.84 3.91
N LYS A 124 15.42 -16.60 2.89
CA LYS A 124 16.58 -17.51 2.92
C LYS A 124 17.86 -16.77 2.57
#